data_AF-A0A7C2NFG1-F1
#
_entry.id   AF-A0A7C2NFG1-F1
#
_cell.length_a   1.000
_cell.length_b   1.000
_cell.length_c   1.000
_cell.angle_alpha   90.00
_cell.angle_beta   90.00
_cell.angle_gamma   90.00
#
_symmetry.space_group_name_H-M   'P 1'
#
loop_
_entity.id
_entity.type
_entity.pdbx_description
1 polymer ?
#
loop_
_entity_poly.entity_id
_entity_poly.type
_entity_poly.pdbx_seq_one_letter_code
_entity_poly.pdbx_strand_id
1 'polypeptide(L)'
;MQGGTMRIQRTGTFARPRRAVVGALALGAGLAAAAAAPSGGQDAGVLRARAKALFGTLPALAESPANPSSEARVELGRVLYHDPRLSRSQEISCNSCHGLDRYGVDGEPTSAGHKGQRGERNAPTVYNAALHVAQFWDGRAKDVEEQAKGPVTNPVEMAMPSAPDVDRILRSIPGYAPLFRAAFPGEPDPVSFGRAALAIAAFERTLVTPAPFDAFLAGDDAALSEPQQRGLATFLEVGCPTCHVGPAVGGAMFQKLGLVHPYATADPGRFAVTRSEADRGVFKVPSLRNVAQTGPWFHDGRIATLDDAVRKMAWHQLGRELTAAQTRDVVAFLESLTAPLRPEWTRKPALPERGPDTPGPRLD
;
A
#
# COMPACT_ATOMS: atom_id res chain seq x y z
N MET A 1 64.61 -39.28 -9.11
CA MET A 1 63.61 -38.84 -10.10
C MET A 1 64.09 -37.49 -10.62
N GLN A 2 65.02 -37.46 -11.58
CA GLN A 2 64.75 -37.15 -13.00
C GLN A 2 63.72 -36.00 -13.14
N GLY A 3 64.04 -34.82 -13.65
CA GLY A 3 65.16 -34.40 -14.48
C GLY A 3 64.56 -33.49 -15.56
N GLY A 4 64.75 -32.18 -15.39
CA GLY A 4 64.22 -31.16 -16.31
C GLY A 4 64.85 -31.26 -17.70
N THR A 5 64.06 -30.98 -18.73
CA THR A 5 64.52 -30.82 -20.10
C THR A 5 64.36 -29.38 -20.56
N MET A 6 65.51 -28.88 -20.99
CA MET A 6 65.82 -27.54 -21.42
C MET A 6 65.62 -27.42 -22.94
N ARG A 7 65.41 -26.17 -23.39
CA ARG A 7 65.44 -25.65 -24.77
C ARG A 7 66.56 -26.30 -25.62
N ILE A 8 66.45 -26.37 -26.96
CA ILE A 8 66.78 -25.32 -27.93
C ILE A 8 66.56 -25.88 -29.35
N GLN A 9 66.05 -25.07 -30.29
CA GLN A 9 66.51 -24.87 -31.69
C GLN A 9 65.59 -23.79 -32.33
N ARG A 10 66.03 -22.55 -32.67
CA ARG A 10 66.87 -22.09 -33.82
C ARG A 10 66.34 -22.69 -35.14
N THR A 11 65.97 -21.95 -36.21
CA THR A 11 66.48 -20.71 -36.82
C THR A 11 65.51 -20.26 -37.93
N GLY A 12 65.63 -19.02 -38.43
CA GLY A 12 65.46 -18.76 -39.87
C GLY A 12 64.51 -17.64 -40.27
N THR A 13 65.05 -16.42 -40.39
CA THR A 13 64.52 -15.33 -41.22
C THR A 13 64.75 -15.63 -42.71
N PHE A 14 63.75 -15.44 -43.57
CA PHE A 14 63.94 -15.24 -45.02
C PHE A 14 62.99 -14.16 -45.55
N ALA A 15 63.54 -13.28 -46.38
CA ALA A 15 62.89 -12.13 -46.99
C ALA A 15 62.23 -12.47 -48.35
N ARG A 16 61.06 -11.83 -48.59
CA ARG A 16 60.41 -11.34 -49.85
C ARG A 16 60.69 -12.02 -51.21
N PRO A 17 59.65 -12.13 -52.07
CA PRO A 17 59.45 -11.07 -53.07
C PRO A 17 57.99 -10.62 -53.28
N ARG A 18 57.89 -9.42 -53.85
CA ARG A 18 56.69 -8.70 -54.31
C ARG A 18 55.99 -9.46 -55.44
N ARG A 19 54.66 -9.54 -55.40
CA ARG A 19 53.80 -9.50 -56.59
C ARG A 19 52.55 -8.67 -56.30
N ALA A 20 52.43 -7.57 -57.03
CA ALA A 20 51.21 -6.78 -57.12
C ALA A 20 50.19 -7.58 -57.94
N VAL A 21 48.96 -7.66 -57.46
CA VAL A 21 47.79 -7.92 -58.29
C VAL A 21 46.77 -6.85 -57.95
N VAL A 22 46.53 -6.01 -58.96
CA VAL A 22 45.46 -5.02 -59.09
C VAL A 22 44.17 -5.76 -59.41
N GLY A 23 43.03 -5.37 -58.81
CA GLY A 23 41.73 -5.70 -59.41
C GLY A 23 40.51 -5.65 -58.50
N ALA A 24 39.79 -4.52 -58.58
CA ALA A 24 38.35 -4.35 -58.40
C ALA A 24 37.71 -4.54 -56.99
N LEU A 25 37.61 -3.42 -56.26
CA LEU A 25 36.49 -3.14 -55.36
C LEU A 25 35.19 -3.05 -56.19
N ALA A 26 34.20 -3.86 -55.85
CA ALA A 26 32.79 -3.56 -56.13
C ALA A 26 32.08 -3.38 -54.77
N LEU A 27 31.99 -2.13 -54.30
CA LEU A 27 31.09 -1.77 -53.20
C LEU A 27 29.66 -1.78 -53.74
N GLY A 28 28.96 -2.89 -53.57
CA GLY A 28 27.50 -2.91 -53.60
C GLY A 28 26.98 -2.40 -52.25
N ALA A 29 26.84 -1.09 -52.10
CA ALA A 29 26.10 -0.51 -50.98
C ALA A 29 24.60 -0.75 -51.18
N GLY A 30 24.14 -1.94 -50.80
CA GLY A 30 22.72 -2.19 -50.60
C GLY A 30 22.26 -1.40 -49.38
N LEU A 31 21.62 -0.24 -49.60
CA LEU A 31 20.76 0.36 -48.58
C LEU A 31 19.58 -0.59 -48.35
N ALA A 32 19.76 -1.54 -47.43
CA ALA A 32 18.62 -2.13 -46.74
C ALA A 32 18.04 -1.02 -45.85
N ALA A 33 17.06 -0.30 -46.38
CA ALA A 33 16.16 0.47 -45.54
C ALA A 33 15.46 -0.54 -44.63
N ALA A 34 15.99 -0.71 -43.43
CA ALA A 34 15.25 -1.32 -42.34
C ALA A 34 14.04 -0.41 -42.12
N ALA A 35 12.91 -0.79 -42.70
CA ALA A 35 11.63 -0.24 -42.31
C ALA A 35 11.49 -0.55 -40.82
N ALA A 36 11.72 0.46 -39.98
CA ALA A 36 11.30 0.41 -38.59
C ALA A 36 9.80 0.15 -38.63
N ALA A 37 9.40 -1.08 -38.27
CA ALA A 37 8.02 -1.35 -37.96
C ALA A 37 7.58 -0.31 -36.92
N PRO A 38 6.38 0.28 -37.04
CA PRO A 38 5.89 1.13 -35.97
C PRO A 38 5.88 0.25 -34.73
N SER A 39 6.67 0.62 -33.72
CA SER A 39 6.52 0.07 -32.39
C SER A 39 5.05 0.31 -32.04
N GLY A 40 4.26 -0.76 -32.00
CA GLY A 40 2.85 -0.73 -31.63
C GLY A 40 2.66 -0.40 -30.16
N GLY A 41 3.35 0.64 -29.67
CA GLY A 41 3.09 1.25 -28.38
C GLY A 41 1.67 1.79 -28.42
N GLN A 42 0.86 1.37 -27.44
CA GLN A 42 -0.43 2.00 -27.24
C GLN A 42 -0.21 3.51 -27.11
N ASP A 43 -1.02 4.30 -27.80
CA ASP A 43 -1.01 5.76 -27.67
C ASP A 43 -1.24 6.11 -26.18
N ALA A 44 -0.21 6.66 -25.54
CA ALA A 44 -0.23 7.00 -24.12
C ALA A 44 -1.40 7.93 -23.78
N GLY A 45 -1.79 8.82 -24.70
CA GLY A 45 -2.95 9.69 -24.55
C GLY A 45 -4.27 8.92 -24.50
N VAL A 46 -4.44 7.90 -25.35
CA VAL A 46 -5.63 7.03 -25.35
C VAL A 46 -5.67 6.18 -24.08
N LEU A 47 -4.53 5.60 -23.68
CA LEU A 47 -4.41 4.81 -22.45
C LEU A 47 -4.73 5.64 -21.21
N ARG A 48 -4.16 6.85 -21.12
CA ARG A 48 -4.41 7.82 -20.05
C ARG A 48 -5.87 8.23 -19.99
N ALA A 49 -6.51 8.51 -21.12
CA ALA A 49 -7.92 8.90 -21.16
C ALA A 49 -8.83 7.78 -20.61
N ARG A 50 -8.57 6.52 -21.01
CA ARG A 50 -9.28 5.35 -20.48
C ARG A 50 -9.06 5.17 -18.98
N ALA A 51 -7.80 5.26 -18.53
CA ALA A 51 -7.47 5.14 -17.12
C ALA A 51 -8.14 6.24 -16.29
N LYS A 52 -8.07 7.51 -16.74
CA LYS A 52 -8.69 8.64 -16.03
C LYS A 52 -10.20 8.49 -15.88
N ALA A 53 -10.89 7.90 -16.87
CA ALA A 53 -12.32 7.63 -16.77
C ALA A 53 -12.67 6.60 -15.67
N LEU A 54 -11.77 5.64 -15.40
CA LEU A 54 -12.00 4.56 -14.42
C LEU A 54 -11.53 4.91 -13.01
N PHE A 55 -10.42 5.65 -12.89
CA PHE A 55 -9.76 5.91 -11.62
C PHE A 55 -9.95 7.36 -11.13
N GLY A 56 -10.31 8.30 -12.01
CA GLY A 56 -10.50 9.70 -11.63
C GLY A 56 -9.21 10.37 -11.19
N THR A 57 -9.30 11.24 -10.18
CA THR A 57 -8.16 11.99 -9.63
C THR A 57 -8.08 11.76 -8.13
N LEU A 58 -6.87 11.50 -7.63
CA LEU A 58 -6.62 11.43 -6.20
C LEU A 58 -6.82 12.82 -5.57
N PRO A 59 -7.72 12.98 -4.59
CA PRO A 59 -7.89 14.26 -3.92
C PRO A 59 -6.64 14.61 -3.09
N ALA A 60 -6.40 15.89 -2.82
CA ALA A 60 -5.31 16.31 -1.95
C ALA A 60 -5.55 15.93 -0.46
N LEU A 61 -6.83 15.81 -0.07
CA LEU A 61 -7.28 15.48 1.28
C LEU A 61 -8.57 14.65 1.19
N ALA A 62 -8.71 13.64 2.04
CA ALA A 62 -9.96 12.89 2.18
C ALA A 62 -10.94 13.63 3.11
N GLU A 63 -11.57 14.70 2.62
CA GLU A 63 -12.43 15.57 3.43
C GLU A 63 -13.59 14.83 4.12
N SER A 64 -14.01 15.37 5.28
CA SER A 64 -15.19 14.93 6.02
C SER A 64 -15.97 16.14 6.52
N PRO A 65 -17.17 16.41 5.97
CA PRO A 65 -18.02 17.46 6.49
C PRO A 65 -18.43 17.25 7.96
N ALA A 66 -18.56 15.99 8.39
CA ALA A 66 -18.91 15.65 9.78
C ALA A 66 -17.73 15.77 10.76
N ASN A 67 -16.49 15.72 10.25
CA ASN A 67 -15.27 15.89 11.04
C ASN A 67 -14.23 16.71 10.24
N PRO A 68 -14.44 18.03 10.06
CA PRO A 68 -13.51 18.84 9.27
C PRO A 68 -12.10 18.83 9.87
N SER A 69 -11.09 18.66 9.02
CA SER A 69 -9.70 18.70 9.45
C SER A 69 -9.28 20.13 9.78
N SER A 70 -8.49 20.27 10.84
CA SER A 70 -7.76 21.49 11.18
C SER A 70 -6.34 21.10 11.55
N GLU A 71 -5.38 22.02 11.47
CA GLU A 71 -3.98 21.75 11.86
C GLU A 71 -3.90 21.20 13.30
N ALA A 72 -4.66 21.79 14.23
CA ALA A 72 -4.69 21.35 15.62
C ALA A 72 -5.30 19.93 15.80
N ARG A 73 -6.35 19.57 15.03
CA ARG A 73 -6.90 18.19 15.06
C ARG A 73 -5.93 17.19 14.47
N VAL A 74 -5.29 17.54 13.36
CA VAL A 74 -4.30 16.70 12.68
C VAL A 74 -3.11 16.46 13.60
N GLU A 75 -2.60 17.49 14.28
CA GLU A 75 -1.48 17.33 15.21
C GLU A 75 -1.86 16.49 16.43
N LEU A 76 -3.02 16.75 17.05
CA LEU A 76 -3.52 15.89 18.14
C LEU A 76 -3.66 14.43 17.68
N GLY A 77 -4.23 14.20 16.49
CA GLY A 77 -4.36 12.89 15.89
C GLY A 77 -3.02 12.20 15.67
N ARG A 78 -2.03 12.93 15.14
CA ARG A 78 -0.67 12.44 14.91
C ARG A 78 0.01 12.03 16.22
N VAL A 79 -0.14 12.83 17.29
CA VAL A 79 0.35 12.48 18.63
C VAL A 79 -0.30 11.20 19.15
N LEU A 80 -1.63 11.11 19.08
CA LEU A 80 -2.39 9.94 19.57
C LEU A 80 -2.09 8.67 18.77
N TYR A 81 -1.94 8.76 17.45
CA TYR A 81 -1.60 7.65 16.56
C TYR A 81 -0.28 6.95 16.97
N HIS A 82 0.64 7.72 17.54
CA HIS A 82 1.95 7.25 17.99
C HIS A 82 2.03 6.98 19.49
N ASP A 83 0.99 7.27 20.27
CA ASP A 83 1.05 7.14 21.71
C ASP A 83 0.71 5.71 22.16
N PRO A 84 1.70 4.93 22.62
CA PRO A 84 1.43 3.56 23.02
C PRO A 84 0.62 3.49 24.31
N ARG A 85 0.52 4.59 25.08
CA ARG A 85 -0.22 4.63 26.37
C ARG A 85 -1.73 4.45 26.18
N LEU A 86 -2.22 4.50 24.95
CA LEU A 86 -3.60 4.13 24.60
C LEU A 86 -3.83 2.61 24.58
N SER A 87 -2.78 1.78 24.74
CA SER A 87 -2.93 0.34 24.96
C SER A 87 -2.78 -0.05 26.42
N ARG A 88 -3.33 -1.20 26.79
CA ARG A 88 -3.26 -1.74 28.16
C ARG A 88 -1.82 -1.95 28.62
N SER A 89 -0.96 -2.51 27.76
CA SER A 89 0.46 -2.71 28.07
C SER A 89 1.28 -1.43 27.95
N GLN A 90 0.74 -0.38 27.33
CA GLN A 90 1.44 0.85 27.01
C GLN A 90 2.66 0.67 26.08
N GLU A 91 2.62 -0.38 25.26
CA GLU A 91 3.67 -0.74 24.28
C GLU A 91 3.17 -0.70 22.83
N ILE A 92 1.86 -0.57 22.62
CA ILE A 92 1.22 -0.71 21.31
C ILE A 92 0.51 0.59 20.96
N SER A 93 0.83 1.14 19.80
CA SER A 93 0.15 2.29 19.21
C SER A 93 -0.44 1.89 17.85
N CYS A 94 -1.20 2.77 17.20
CA CYS A 94 -1.62 2.57 15.81
C CYS A 94 -0.39 2.33 14.91
N ASN A 95 0.68 3.11 15.13
CA ASN A 95 1.94 2.97 14.38
C ASN A 95 2.70 1.66 14.64
N SER A 96 2.32 0.85 15.63
CA SER A 96 2.93 -0.47 15.85
C SER A 96 2.55 -1.45 14.73
N CYS A 97 1.26 -1.50 14.38
CA CYS A 97 0.71 -2.36 13.32
C CYS A 97 0.65 -1.63 11.96
N HIS A 98 0.57 -0.31 11.97
CA HIS A 98 0.43 0.53 10.79
C HIS A 98 1.60 1.52 10.69
N GLY A 99 2.83 1.00 10.61
CA GLY A 99 4.03 1.84 10.64
C GLY A 99 4.10 2.78 9.44
N LEU A 100 4.05 4.09 9.67
CA LEU A 100 4.03 5.08 8.59
C LEU A 100 5.33 5.08 7.78
N ASP A 101 6.45 4.71 8.40
CA ASP A 101 7.76 4.49 7.79
C ASP A 101 7.86 3.16 7.00
N ARG A 102 6.84 2.32 7.09
CA ARG A 102 6.69 1.03 6.39
C ARG A 102 5.38 0.97 5.61
N TYR A 103 5.06 2.06 4.91
CA TYR A 103 3.87 2.14 4.06
C TYR A 103 2.55 1.82 4.79
N GLY A 104 2.47 2.14 6.08
CA GLY A 104 1.25 2.04 6.87
C GLY A 104 0.89 0.60 7.27
N VAL A 105 1.84 -0.33 7.23
CA VAL A 105 1.68 -1.74 7.63
C VAL A 105 2.80 -2.21 8.56
N ASP A 106 2.68 -3.42 9.09
CA ASP A 106 3.71 -4.10 9.87
C ASP A 106 4.56 -5.08 9.05
N GLY A 107 4.09 -5.48 7.86
CA GLY A 107 4.78 -6.44 6.99
C GLY A 107 4.59 -7.89 7.41
N GLU A 108 3.60 -8.18 8.25
CA GLU A 108 3.37 -9.49 8.87
C GLU A 108 2.11 -10.17 8.30
N PRO A 109 2.02 -11.52 8.30
CA PRO A 109 0.79 -12.20 7.88
C PRO A 109 -0.46 -11.77 8.65
N THR A 110 -0.33 -11.64 9.98
CA THR A 110 -1.33 -11.06 10.88
C THR A 110 -0.63 -10.29 11.98
N SER A 111 -1.19 -9.19 12.49
CA SER A 111 -0.48 -8.35 13.46
C SER A 111 -0.36 -8.99 14.83
N ALA A 112 0.79 -8.78 15.49
CA ALA A 112 0.98 -9.07 16.90
C ALA A 112 0.45 -7.91 17.75
N GLY A 113 -0.48 -8.20 18.65
CA GLY A 113 -1.03 -7.24 19.61
C GLY A 113 -0.68 -7.59 21.05
N HIS A 114 -1.60 -7.28 21.97
CA HIS A 114 -1.39 -7.41 23.40
C HIS A 114 -0.95 -8.84 23.78
N LYS A 115 0.15 -8.95 24.55
CA LYS A 115 0.79 -10.23 24.94
C LYS A 115 1.30 -11.07 23.75
N GLY A 116 1.54 -10.45 22.60
CA GLY A 116 1.98 -11.16 21.40
C GLY A 116 0.88 -12.01 20.75
N GLN A 117 -0.38 -11.86 21.18
CA GLN A 117 -1.52 -12.49 20.53
C GLN A 117 -1.61 -12.02 19.08
N ARG A 118 -2.01 -12.91 18.17
CA ARG A 118 -2.15 -12.58 16.75
C ARG A 118 -3.61 -12.64 16.35
N GLY A 119 -4.04 -11.65 15.58
CA GLY A 119 -5.36 -11.65 14.95
C GLY A 119 -5.46 -12.66 13.81
N GLU A 120 -6.64 -12.72 13.21
CA GLU A 120 -6.94 -13.62 12.09
C GLU A 120 -6.69 -12.98 10.71
N ARG A 121 -6.45 -11.66 10.68
CA ARG A 121 -6.32 -10.89 9.45
C ARG A 121 -5.03 -10.07 9.39
N ASN A 122 -4.52 -9.91 8.17
CA ASN A 122 -3.45 -8.98 7.83
C ASN A 122 -3.92 -7.54 8.07
N ALA A 123 -3.03 -6.70 8.62
CA ALA A 123 -3.30 -5.28 8.81
C ALA A 123 -3.17 -4.53 7.47
N PRO A 124 -4.27 -3.99 6.90
CA PRO A 124 -4.19 -3.20 5.67
C PRO A 124 -3.50 -1.86 5.94
N THR A 125 -2.98 -1.22 4.89
CA THR A 125 -2.39 0.11 5.01
C THR A 125 -3.40 1.17 5.45
N VAL A 126 -2.97 2.10 6.32
CA VAL A 126 -3.72 3.33 6.65
C VAL A 126 -3.64 4.39 5.55
N TYR A 127 -2.65 4.31 4.66
CA TYR A 127 -2.52 5.27 3.57
C TYR A 127 -3.71 5.16 2.60
N ASN A 128 -4.33 6.29 2.29
CA ASN A 128 -5.55 6.42 1.48
C ASN A 128 -6.80 5.72 2.07
N ALA A 129 -6.74 5.19 3.29
CA ALA A 129 -7.83 4.41 3.87
C ALA A 129 -9.13 5.22 4.03
N ALA A 130 -9.01 6.52 4.28
CA ALA A 130 -10.13 7.45 4.37
C ALA A 130 -10.91 7.65 3.06
N LEU A 131 -10.40 7.18 1.91
CA LEU A 131 -11.11 7.20 0.63
C LEU A 131 -12.03 5.97 0.42
N HIS A 132 -11.95 4.97 1.31
CA HIS A 132 -12.72 3.75 1.17
C HIS A 132 -14.19 3.95 1.56
N VAL A 133 -15.08 3.15 0.96
CA VAL A 133 -16.52 3.13 1.25
C VAL A 133 -16.85 2.66 2.67
N ALA A 134 -15.93 1.90 3.27
CA ALA A 134 -15.97 1.39 4.64
C ALA A 134 -14.56 0.96 5.08
N GLN A 135 -14.37 0.71 6.37
CA GLN A 135 -13.11 0.28 6.94
C GLN A 135 -13.11 -1.20 7.36
N PHE A 136 -11.91 -1.76 7.54
CA PHE A 136 -11.63 -3.19 7.69
C PHE A 136 -11.96 -4.03 6.44
N TRP A 137 -11.47 -5.27 6.42
CA TRP A 137 -11.69 -6.23 5.35
C TRP A 137 -13.17 -6.62 5.15
N ASP A 138 -13.98 -6.59 6.19
CA ASP A 138 -15.42 -6.92 6.16
C ASP A 138 -16.34 -5.69 6.06
N GLY A 139 -15.77 -4.48 6.14
CA GLY A 139 -16.54 -3.24 6.07
C GLY A 139 -17.40 -2.98 7.31
N ARG A 140 -16.99 -3.47 8.49
CA ARG A 140 -17.79 -3.35 9.72
C ARG A 140 -17.83 -1.96 10.35
N ALA A 141 -16.93 -1.06 9.93
CA ALA A 141 -16.93 0.34 10.35
C ALA A 141 -17.16 1.22 9.13
N LYS A 142 -18.02 2.23 9.24
CA LYS A 142 -18.45 3.04 8.09
C LYS A 142 -17.36 3.99 7.59
N ASP A 143 -16.48 4.46 8.47
CA ASP A 143 -15.44 5.46 8.19
C ASP A 143 -14.26 5.30 9.16
N VAL A 144 -13.21 6.12 8.97
CA VAL A 144 -12.00 6.11 9.82
C VAL A 144 -12.29 6.60 11.24
N GLU A 145 -13.29 7.48 11.43
CA GLU A 145 -13.74 7.95 12.74
C GLU A 145 -14.34 6.82 13.60
N GLU A 146 -15.12 5.92 13.00
CA GLU A 146 -15.64 4.74 13.67
C GLU A 146 -14.54 3.67 13.85
N GLN A 147 -13.72 3.46 12.83
CA GLN A 147 -12.64 2.47 12.84
C GLN A 147 -11.66 2.69 13.98
N ALA A 148 -11.23 3.94 14.23
CA ALA A 148 -10.21 4.28 15.21
C ALA A 148 -10.55 3.86 16.64
N LYS A 149 -11.84 3.58 16.92
CA LYS A 149 -12.29 3.12 18.25
C LYS A 149 -12.06 1.62 18.46
N GLY A 150 -12.18 0.83 17.40
CA GLY A 150 -12.15 -0.65 17.46
C GLY A 150 -10.85 -1.21 18.03
N PRO A 151 -9.67 -0.85 17.47
CA PRO A 151 -8.38 -1.38 17.90
C PRO A 151 -8.06 -1.18 19.36
N VAL A 152 -8.40 0.00 19.89
CA VAL A 152 -8.10 0.42 21.25
C VAL A 152 -8.68 -0.56 22.27
N THR A 153 -9.93 -1.00 22.05
CA THR A 153 -10.62 -1.92 22.96
C THR A 153 -10.57 -3.39 22.54
N ASN A 154 -9.97 -3.72 21.39
CA ASN A 154 -9.87 -5.11 20.95
C ASN A 154 -8.84 -5.88 21.81
N PRO A 155 -9.23 -6.98 22.48
CA PRO A 155 -8.36 -7.71 23.41
C PRO A 155 -7.12 -8.36 22.77
N VAL A 156 -7.13 -8.59 21.46
CA VAL A 156 -5.96 -9.12 20.73
C VAL A 156 -5.13 -8.04 20.05
N GLU A 157 -5.54 -6.77 20.15
CA GLU A 157 -4.82 -5.61 19.60
C GLU A 157 -4.27 -4.74 20.74
N MET A 158 -4.94 -3.63 21.11
CA MET A 158 -4.45 -2.72 22.16
C MET A 158 -5.03 -3.02 23.55
N ALA A 159 -6.12 -3.80 23.63
CA ALA A 159 -6.68 -4.41 24.84
C ALA A 159 -7.07 -3.47 25.98
N MET A 160 -7.33 -2.18 25.72
CA MET A 160 -7.89 -1.32 26.75
C MET A 160 -9.27 -1.82 27.19
N PRO A 161 -9.55 -1.95 28.50
CA PRO A 161 -10.79 -2.59 28.95
C PRO A 161 -12.06 -1.82 28.55
N SER A 162 -11.99 -0.49 28.49
CA SER A 162 -13.15 0.35 28.25
C SER A 162 -12.77 1.76 27.76
N ALA A 163 -13.73 2.48 27.18
CA ALA A 163 -13.57 3.89 26.84
C ALA A 163 -13.23 4.78 28.05
N PRO A 164 -13.88 4.63 29.24
CA PRO A 164 -13.49 5.35 30.45
C PRO A 164 -12.04 5.12 30.89
N ASP A 165 -11.48 3.94 30.66
CA ASP A 165 -10.05 3.70 30.95
C ASP A 165 -9.14 4.52 30.03
N VAL A 166 -9.52 4.73 28.78
CA VAL A 166 -8.80 5.60 27.84
C VAL A 166 -8.92 7.06 28.28
N ASP A 167 -10.12 7.51 28.66
CA ASP A 167 -10.35 8.86 29.18
C ASP A 167 -9.47 9.14 30.41
N ARG A 168 -9.36 8.17 31.32
CA ARG A 168 -8.50 8.26 32.51
C ARG A 168 -7.02 8.43 32.13
N ILE A 169 -6.52 7.69 31.14
CA ILE A 169 -5.14 7.89 30.63
C ILE A 169 -4.98 9.30 30.06
N LEU A 170 -5.86 9.70 29.14
CA LEU A 170 -5.76 11.00 28.45
C LEU A 170 -5.79 12.18 29.44
N ARG A 171 -6.70 12.14 30.43
CA ARG A 171 -6.86 13.18 31.44
C ARG A 171 -5.71 13.24 32.44
N SER A 172 -5.03 12.11 32.69
CA SER A 172 -3.91 12.03 33.62
C SER A 172 -2.60 12.60 33.08
N ILE A 173 -2.55 12.95 31.78
CA ILE A 173 -1.37 13.46 31.09
C ILE A 173 -1.58 14.97 30.83
N PRO A 174 -0.88 15.86 31.56
CA PRO A 174 -1.17 17.30 31.52
C PRO A 174 -1.06 17.92 30.12
N GLY A 175 -0.16 17.41 29.28
CA GLY A 175 0.03 17.91 27.92
C GLY A 175 -1.11 17.64 26.95
N TYR A 176 -2.05 16.73 27.26
CA TYR A 176 -3.20 16.49 26.37
C TYR A 176 -4.25 17.58 26.46
N ALA A 177 -4.55 18.11 27.66
CA ALA A 177 -5.58 19.13 27.83
C ALA A 177 -5.43 20.35 26.87
N PRO A 178 -4.24 20.97 26.71
CA PRO A 178 -4.08 22.05 25.73
C PRO A 178 -4.24 21.59 24.28
N LEU A 179 -3.75 20.39 23.91
CA LEU A 179 -3.92 19.85 22.54
C LEU A 179 -5.39 19.63 22.20
N PHE A 180 -6.17 19.05 23.12
CA PHE A 180 -7.62 18.86 22.94
C PHE A 180 -8.37 20.19 22.85
N ARG A 181 -8.03 21.20 23.67
CA ARG A 181 -8.65 22.53 23.56
C ARG A 181 -8.36 23.22 22.22
N ALA A 182 -7.15 23.05 21.68
CA ALA A 182 -6.81 23.57 20.36
C ALA A 182 -7.56 22.83 19.24
N ALA A 183 -7.69 21.51 19.35
CA ALA A 183 -8.36 20.67 18.37
C ALA A 183 -9.90 20.82 18.37
N PHE A 184 -10.49 21.11 19.53
CA PHE A 184 -11.93 21.21 19.73
C PHE A 184 -12.30 22.51 20.48
N PRO A 185 -12.15 23.68 19.82
CA PRO A 185 -12.42 24.97 20.44
C PRO A 185 -13.91 25.13 20.77
N GLY A 186 -14.21 25.84 21.85
CA GLY A 186 -15.59 26.12 22.30
C GLY A 186 -16.22 25.02 23.15
N GLU A 187 -15.55 23.90 23.34
CA GLU A 187 -16.04 22.83 24.21
C GLU A 187 -15.42 22.94 25.61
N PRO A 188 -16.24 22.88 26.69
CA PRO A 188 -15.74 23.07 28.05
C PRO A 188 -14.87 21.91 28.55
N ASP A 189 -15.13 20.69 28.09
CA ASP A 189 -14.38 19.48 28.46
C ASP A 189 -14.11 18.60 27.22
N PRO A 190 -13.09 18.94 26.41
CA PRO A 190 -12.81 18.27 25.13
C PRO A 190 -12.03 16.96 25.28
N VAL A 191 -11.48 16.64 26.45
CA VAL A 191 -10.64 15.44 26.61
C VAL A 191 -11.52 14.19 26.72
N SER A 192 -11.67 13.46 25.62
CA SER A 192 -12.40 12.18 25.61
C SER A 192 -11.89 11.23 24.52
N PHE A 193 -12.15 9.94 24.68
CA PHE A 193 -11.83 8.91 23.71
C PHE A 193 -12.58 9.12 22.39
N GLY A 194 -13.84 9.57 22.46
CA GLY A 194 -14.60 9.93 21.26
C GLY A 194 -13.89 10.99 20.42
N ARG A 195 -13.34 12.03 21.06
CA ARG A 195 -12.58 13.10 20.38
C ARG A 195 -11.17 12.68 20.00
N ALA A 196 -10.55 11.79 20.77
CA ALA A 196 -9.31 11.15 20.38
C ALA A 196 -9.47 10.41 19.04
N ALA A 197 -10.55 9.62 18.89
CA ALA A 197 -10.87 8.94 17.63
C ALA A 197 -11.12 9.92 16.48
N LEU A 198 -11.83 11.04 16.71
CA LEU A 198 -12.03 12.08 15.69
C LEU A 198 -10.70 12.75 15.28
N ALA A 199 -9.79 12.98 16.22
CA ALA A 199 -8.49 13.57 15.94
C ALA A 199 -7.60 12.59 15.16
N ILE A 200 -7.54 11.31 15.56
CA ILE A 200 -6.82 10.25 14.83
C ILE A 200 -7.34 10.17 13.39
N ALA A 201 -8.67 10.12 13.20
CA ALA A 201 -9.27 10.11 11.89
C ALA A 201 -8.95 11.37 11.06
N ALA A 202 -8.90 12.56 11.68
CA ALA A 202 -8.49 13.78 10.99
C ALA A 202 -7.04 13.70 10.49
N PHE A 203 -6.14 13.08 11.26
CA PHE A 203 -4.78 12.78 10.82
C PHE A 203 -4.75 11.74 9.69
N GLU A 204 -5.46 10.62 9.82
CA GLU A 204 -5.53 9.58 8.78
C GLU A 204 -6.10 10.09 7.46
N ARG A 205 -7.02 11.05 7.50
CA ARG A 205 -7.55 11.73 6.30
C ARG A 205 -6.50 12.51 5.52
N THR A 206 -5.40 12.91 6.16
CA THR A 206 -4.26 13.56 5.50
C THR A 206 -3.30 12.58 4.83
N LEU A 207 -3.40 11.28 5.14
CA LEU A 207 -2.49 10.23 4.65
C LEU A 207 -2.82 9.81 3.21
N VAL A 208 -3.01 10.78 2.32
CA VAL A 208 -3.29 10.57 0.90
C VAL A 208 -1.98 10.62 0.12
N THR A 209 -1.68 9.60 -0.68
CA THR A 209 -0.33 9.36 -1.23
C THR A 209 -0.30 9.41 -2.77
N PRO A 210 -0.08 10.59 -3.39
CA PRO A 210 0.14 10.69 -4.83
C PRO A 210 1.38 9.91 -5.27
N ALA A 211 1.27 9.18 -6.37
CA ALA A 211 2.28 8.30 -6.95
C ALA A 211 2.54 8.65 -8.44
N PRO A 212 3.55 8.06 -9.10
CA PRO A 212 3.79 8.29 -10.54
C PRO A 212 2.56 8.08 -11.42
N PHE A 213 1.68 7.13 -11.07
CA PHE A 213 0.41 6.94 -11.76
C PHE A 213 -0.49 8.19 -11.73
N ASP A 214 -0.50 8.95 -10.65
CA ASP A 214 -1.31 10.18 -10.56
C ASP A 214 -0.76 11.29 -11.47
N ALA A 215 0.56 11.40 -11.60
CA ALA A 215 1.19 12.32 -12.55
C ALA A 215 0.86 11.92 -14.00
N PHE A 216 0.84 10.63 -14.30
CA PHE A 216 0.36 10.12 -15.58
C PHE A 216 -1.09 10.50 -15.85
N LEU A 217 -2.01 10.29 -14.90
CA LEU A 217 -3.41 10.72 -15.04
C LEU A 217 -3.58 12.24 -15.18
N ALA A 218 -2.62 13.03 -14.67
CA ALA A 218 -2.58 14.48 -14.80
C ALA A 218 -2.03 14.97 -16.16
N GLY A 219 -1.49 14.09 -17.00
CA GLY A 219 -1.04 14.41 -18.36
C GLY A 219 0.45 14.21 -18.62
N ASP A 220 1.22 13.77 -17.62
CA ASP A 220 2.64 13.46 -17.79
C ASP A 220 2.84 12.01 -18.26
N ASP A 221 2.89 11.81 -19.57
CA ASP A 221 3.09 10.48 -20.16
C ASP A 221 4.43 9.82 -19.77
N ALA A 222 5.44 10.62 -19.42
CA ALA A 222 6.74 10.12 -19.01
C ALA A 222 6.75 9.63 -17.55
N ALA A 223 5.71 9.92 -16.77
CA ALA A 223 5.59 9.46 -15.38
C ALA A 223 5.45 7.93 -15.26
N LEU A 224 4.97 7.26 -16.33
CA LEU A 224 5.01 5.81 -16.45
C LEU A 224 6.03 5.39 -17.51
N SER A 225 6.94 4.51 -17.12
CA SER A 225 7.82 3.80 -18.05
C SER A 225 7.02 2.91 -19.02
N GLU A 226 7.62 2.52 -20.15
CA GLU A 226 6.95 1.64 -21.12
C GLU A 226 6.41 0.32 -20.52
N PRO A 227 7.14 -0.41 -19.64
CA PRO A 227 6.58 -1.59 -18.96
C PRO A 227 5.37 -1.27 -18.09
N GLN A 228 5.36 -0.12 -17.41
CA GLN A 228 4.24 0.31 -16.58
C GLN A 228 3.00 0.64 -17.43
N GLN A 229 3.19 1.27 -18.59
CA GLN A 229 2.11 1.55 -19.52
C GLN A 229 1.54 0.26 -20.13
N ARG A 230 2.39 -0.70 -20.52
CA ARG A 230 1.92 -2.04 -20.94
C ARG A 230 1.21 -2.78 -19.82
N GLY A 231 1.68 -2.62 -18.58
CA GLY A 231 1.05 -3.14 -17.38
C GLY A 231 -0.34 -2.60 -17.13
N LEU A 232 -0.48 -1.28 -17.25
CA LEU A 232 -1.77 -0.61 -17.14
C LEU A 232 -2.72 -1.11 -18.24
N ALA A 233 -2.26 -1.16 -19.50
CA ALA A 233 -3.06 -1.71 -20.59
C ALA A 233 -3.53 -3.15 -20.31
N THR A 234 -2.61 -4.02 -19.87
CA THR A 234 -2.93 -5.41 -19.50
C THR A 234 -3.92 -5.45 -18.33
N PHE A 235 -3.75 -4.63 -17.30
CA PHE A 235 -4.65 -4.53 -16.16
C PHE A 235 -6.07 -4.15 -16.60
N LEU A 236 -6.19 -3.17 -17.51
CA LEU A 236 -7.46 -2.77 -18.10
C LEU A 236 -8.09 -3.89 -18.94
N GLU A 237 -7.33 -4.50 -19.84
CA GLU A 237 -7.79 -5.53 -20.79
C GLU A 237 -8.22 -6.83 -20.11
N VAL A 238 -7.51 -7.24 -19.05
CA VAL A 238 -7.84 -8.44 -18.27
C VAL A 238 -9.16 -8.26 -17.50
N GLY A 239 -9.51 -7.02 -17.14
CA GLY A 239 -10.77 -6.69 -16.47
C GLY A 239 -10.64 -6.42 -14.97
N CYS A 240 -9.42 -6.18 -14.46
CA CYS A 240 -9.18 -5.81 -13.06
C CYS A 240 -9.99 -4.56 -12.59
N PRO A 241 -10.22 -3.53 -13.44
CA PRO A 241 -11.09 -2.40 -13.12
C PRO A 241 -12.58 -2.73 -13.01
N THR A 242 -12.99 -4.00 -13.06
CA THR A 242 -14.36 -4.36 -12.64
C THR A 242 -14.55 -4.11 -11.15
N CYS A 243 -13.48 -4.27 -10.36
CA CYS A 243 -13.51 -4.16 -8.90
C CYS A 243 -12.58 -3.07 -8.37
N HIS A 244 -11.39 -2.94 -8.97
CA HIS A 244 -10.38 -1.97 -8.56
C HIS A 244 -10.57 -0.66 -9.32
N VAL A 245 -11.46 0.20 -8.83
CA VAL A 245 -11.85 1.46 -9.49
C VAL A 245 -11.73 2.66 -8.56
N GLY A 246 -11.89 3.84 -9.14
CA GLY A 246 -11.90 5.10 -8.43
C GLY A 246 -10.52 5.51 -7.93
N PRO A 247 -10.44 6.62 -7.16
CA PRO A 247 -9.17 7.24 -6.84
C PRO A 247 -8.22 6.36 -6.03
N ALA A 248 -8.73 5.45 -5.20
CA ALA A 248 -7.91 4.50 -4.44
C ALA A 248 -7.60 3.19 -5.20
N VAL A 249 -8.02 3.06 -6.46
CA VAL A 249 -7.82 1.84 -7.28
C VAL A 249 -8.35 0.61 -6.54
N GLY A 250 -9.57 0.72 -6.01
CA GLY A 250 -10.16 -0.21 -5.04
C GLY A 250 -10.77 0.53 -3.85
N GLY A 251 -11.20 -0.22 -2.83
CA GLY A 251 -11.82 0.33 -1.62
C GLY A 251 -13.25 0.84 -1.78
N ALA A 252 -13.81 0.83 -2.99
CA ALA A 252 -15.12 1.42 -3.30
C ALA A 252 -16.30 0.43 -3.22
N MET A 253 -16.04 -0.88 -3.10
CA MET A 253 -17.09 -1.89 -3.11
C MET A 253 -16.69 -3.17 -2.35
N PHE A 254 -17.67 -4.06 -2.20
CA PHE A 254 -17.51 -5.40 -1.65
C PHE A 254 -17.66 -6.44 -2.77
N GLN A 255 -16.81 -7.46 -2.76
CA GLN A 255 -16.85 -8.54 -3.75
C GLN A 255 -16.55 -9.88 -3.11
N LYS A 256 -17.13 -10.94 -3.68
CA LYS A 256 -16.80 -12.31 -3.29
C LYS A 256 -15.38 -12.65 -3.73
N LEU A 257 -14.57 -13.13 -2.79
CA LEU A 257 -13.26 -13.70 -3.09
C LEU A 257 -13.44 -15.12 -3.64
N GLY A 258 -12.99 -15.35 -4.86
CA GLY A 258 -13.30 -16.54 -5.65
C GLY A 258 -14.62 -16.46 -6.41
N LEU A 259 -14.86 -15.35 -7.13
CA LEU A 259 -16.09 -15.14 -7.91
C LEU A 259 -16.27 -16.16 -9.04
N VAL A 260 -15.19 -16.50 -9.75
CA VAL A 260 -15.19 -17.45 -10.88
C VAL A 260 -14.67 -18.81 -10.42
N HIS A 261 -13.49 -18.83 -9.78
CA HIS A 261 -12.93 -20.04 -9.18
C HIS A 261 -12.87 -19.88 -7.67
N PRO A 262 -13.43 -20.80 -6.86
CA PRO A 262 -13.48 -20.67 -5.41
C PRO A 262 -12.09 -20.44 -4.78
N TYR A 263 -12.01 -19.50 -3.85
CA TYR A 263 -10.84 -19.31 -2.98
C TYR A 263 -11.14 -19.92 -1.62
N ALA A 264 -10.33 -20.89 -1.20
CA ALA A 264 -10.53 -21.58 0.07
C ALA A 264 -10.10 -20.68 1.24
N THR A 265 -11.06 -20.28 2.07
CA THR A 265 -10.79 -19.54 3.31
C THR A 265 -11.81 -19.92 4.39
N ALA A 266 -11.36 -19.95 5.64
CA ALA A 266 -12.24 -20.15 6.80
C ALA A 266 -12.86 -18.83 7.27
N ASP A 267 -12.29 -17.68 6.87
CA ASP A 267 -12.83 -16.37 7.21
C ASP A 267 -14.12 -16.13 6.42
N PRO A 268 -15.27 -15.98 7.08
CA PRO A 268 -16.54 -15.81 6.40
C PRO A 268 -16.69 -14.39 5.79
N GLY A 269 -15.75 -13.48 6.05
CA GLY A 269 -15.75 -12.11 5.55
C GLY A 269 -16.93 -11.31 6.11
N ARG A 270 -17.61 -10.61 5.21
CA ARG A 270 -18.74 -9.73 5.52
C ARG A 270 -19.94 -10.46 6.15
N PHE A 271 -20.10 -11.76 5.94
CA PHE A 271 -21.09 -12.57 6.67
C PHE A 271 -20.96 -12.45 8.20
N ALA A 272 -19.74 -12.28 8.74
CA ALA A 272 -19.55 -12.09 10.18
C ALA A 272 -20.28 -10.84 10.72
N VAL A 273 -20.49 -9.84 9.85
CA VAL A 273 -21.14 -8.57 10.16
C VAL A 273 -22.63 -8.64 9.85
N THR A 274 -23.00 -9.08 8.65
CA THR A 274 -24.38 -8.97 8.14
C THR A 274 -25.25 -10.18 8.46
N ARG A 275 -24.63 -11.34 8.74
CA ARG A 275 -25.29 -12.65 8.88
C ARG A 275 -26.05 -13.12 7.64
N SER A 276 -25.90 -12.44 6.51
CA SER A 276 -26.50 -12.82 5.22
C SER A 276 -25.61 -13.82 4.51
N GLU A 277 -26.15 -14.99 4.14
CA GLU A 277 -25.41 -16.04 3.44
C GLU A 277 -24.83 -15.55 2.09
N ALA A 278 -25.49 -14.57 1.46
CA ALA A 278 -25.00 -13.93 0.24
C ALA A 278 -23.66 -13.19 0.44
N ASP A 279 -23.34 -12.79 1.68
CA ASP A 279 -22.10 -12.11 2.05
C ASP A 279 -20.99 -13.06 2.51
N ARG A 280 -21.20 -14.39 2.42
CA ARG A 280 -20.16 -15.36 2.80
C ARG A 280 -19.00 -15.33 1.82
N GLY A 281 -17.80 -15.09 2.36
CA GLY A 281 -16.56 -14.93 1.57
C GLY A 281 -16.53 -13.62 0.79
N VAL A 282 -17.40 -12.67 1.12
CA VAL A 282 -17.38 -11.31 0.56
C VAL A 282 -16.48 -10.43 1.41
N PHE A 283 -15.59 -9.69 0.75
CA PHE A 283 -14.66 -8.76 1.38
C PHE A 283 -14.72 -7.41 0.69
N LYS A 284 -14.34 -6.35 1.40
CA LYS A 284 -14.07 -5.05 0.78
C LYS A 284 -12.89 -5.23 -0.18
N VAL A 285 -13.07 -4.81 -1.42
CA VAL A 285 -11.98 -4.81 -2.41
C VAL A 285 -10.86 -3.89 -1.89
N PRO A 286 -9.62 -4.37 -1.70
CA PRO A 286 -8.56 -3.53 -1.15
C PRO A 286 -8.15 -2.45 -2.15
N SER A 287 -7.71 -1.30 -1.63
CA SER A 287 -6.95 -0.33 -2.43
C SER A 287 -5.66 -0.96 -2.93
N LEU A 288 -5.29 -0.66 -4.17
CA LEU A 288 -4.00 -1.08 -4.74
C LEU A 288 -2.91 -0.01 -4.62
N ARG A 289 -3.21 1.13 -4.01
CA ARG A 289 -2.18 2.14 -3.72
C ARG A 289 -1.15 1.60 -2.75
N ASN A 290 0.13 1.78 -3.08
CA ASN A 290 1.27 1.25 -2.36
C ASN A 290 1.33 -0.29 -2.25
N VAL A 291 0.56 -1.05 -3.06
CA VAL A 291 0.44 -2.51 -2.92
C VAL A 291 1.76 -3.27 -3.07
N ALA A 292 2.74 -2.70 -3.78
CA ALA A 292 4.08 -3.26 -3.91
C ALA A 292 4.88 -3.27 -2.59
N GLN A 293 4.42 -2.52 -1.57
CA GLN A 293 5.11 -2.32 -0.29
C GLN A 293 4.35 -2.90 0.91
N THR A 294 3.16 -3.44 0.70
CA THR A 294 2.24 -3.84 1.77
C THR A 294 2.02 -5.35 1.83
N GLY A 295 3.00 -6.13 1.39
CA GLY A 295 2.96 -7.58 1.55
C GLY A 295 3.06 -8.01 3.03
N PRO A 296 2.72 -9.27 3.36
CA PRO A 296 2.14 -10.27 2.48
C PRO A 296 0.66 -9.98 2.13
N TRP A 297 0.16 -10.57 1.05
CA TRP A 297 -1.12 -10.16 0.43
C TRP A 297 -2.33 -11.02 0.84
N PHE A 298 -3.51 -10.44 0.58
CA PHE A 298 -4.86 -10.90 0.95
C PHE A 298 -5.18 -10.75 2.45
N HIS A 299 -6.43 -11.00 2.81
CA HIS A 299 -6.95 -10.72 4.14
C HIS A 299 -6.27 -11.53 5.23
N ASP A 300 -5.68 -12.68 4.91
CA ASP A 300 -4.99 -13.58 5.83
C ASP A 300 -3.46 -13.55 5.68
N GLY A 301 -2.93 -12.68 4.81
CA GLY A 301 -1.49 -12.50 4.62
C GLY A 301 -0.74 -13.76 4.19
N ARG A 302 -1.41 -14.71 3.51
CA ARG A 302 -0.80 -15.99 3.13
C ARG A 302 -0.04 -15.95 1.81
N ILE A 303 -0.20 -14.89 1.02
CA ILE A 303 0.45 -14.79 -0.28
C ILE A 303 1.77 -14.04 -0.13
N ALA A 304 2.86 -14.70 -0.52
CA ALA A 304 4.22 -14.25 -0.24
C ALA A 304 4.81 -13.32 -1.32
N THR A 305 4.25 -13.28 -2.54
CA THR A 305 4.75 -12.43 -3.63
C THR A 305 3.61 -11.71 -4.36
N LEU A 306 3.89 -10.50 -4.85
CA LEU A 306 2.91 -9.72 -5.61
C LEU A 306 2.54 -10.41 -6.92
N ASP A 307 3.51 -11.04 -7.59
CA ASP A 307 3.27 -11.89 -8.76
C ASP A 307 2.22 -12.98 -8.50
N ASP A 308 2.32 -13.66 -7.36
CA ASP A 308 1.38 -14.72 -7.00
C ASP A 308 0.00 -14.13 -6.66
N ALA A 309 -0.05 -12.98 -5.97
CA ALA A 309 -1.30 -12.27 -5.72
C ALA A 309 -2.01 -11.88 -7.03
N VAL A 310 -1.27 -11.33 -8.00
CA VAL A 310 -1.80 -10.94 -9.33
C VAL A 310 -2.34 -12.16 -10.08
N ARG A 311 -1.57 -13.25 -10.18
CA ARG A 311 -2.01 -14.47 -10.86
C ARG A 311 -3.24 -15.08 -10.18
N LYS A 312 -3.24 -15.17 -8.85
CA LYS A 312 -4.37 -15.70 -8.09
C LYS A 312 -5.62 -14.85 -8.26
N MET A 313 -5.50 -13.52 -8.26
CA MET A 313 -6.65 -12.65 -8.51
C MET A 313 -7.21 -12.83 -9.92
N ALA A 314 -6.36 -12.88 -10.94
CA ALA A 314 -6.78 -13.12 -12.32
C ALA A 314 -7.52 -14.47 -12.47
N TRP A 315 -6.99 -15.52 -11.84
CA TRP A 315 -7.65 -16.83 -11.82
C TRP A 315 -8.97 -16.79 -11.05
N HIS A 316 -8.94 -16.47 -9.76
CA HIS A 316 -10.08 -16.60 -8.86
C HIS A 316 -11.23 -15.64 -9.20
N GLN A 317 -10.91 -14.42 -9.64
CA GLN A 317 -11.92 -13.40 -9.92
C GLN A 317 -12.38 -13.37 -11.37
N LEU A 318 -11.51 -13.72 -12.32
CA LEU A 318 -11.75 -13.48 -13.75
C LEU A 318 -11.63 -14.73 -14.62
N GLY A 319 -11.20 -15.88 -14.07
CA GLY A 319 -10.96 -17.10 -14.84
C GLY A 319 -9.86 -16.95 -15.89
N ARG A 320 -8.90 -16.04 -15.64
CA ARG A 320 -7.81 -15.72 -16.58
C ARG A 320 -6.49 -16.27 -16.05
N GLU A 321 -5.81 -17.06 -16.88
CA GLU A 321 -4.42 -17.43 -16.66
C GLU A 321 -3.52 -16.40 -17.33
N LEU A 322 -2.81 -15.62 -16.51
CA LEU A 322 -1.84 -14.65 -17.03
C LEU A 322 -0.52 -15.34 -17.37
N THR A 323 0.03 -15.02 -18.53
CA THR A 323 1.41 -15.39 -18.85
C THR A 323 2.38 -14.73 -17.88
N ALA A 324 3.61 -15.25 -17.80
CA ALA A 324 4.67 -14.64 -17.01
C ALA A 324 4.98 -13.20 -17.46
N ALA A 325 4.86 -12.90 -18.77
CA ALA A 325 5.05 -11.56 -19.30
C ALA A 325 3.93 -10.60 -18.85
N GLN A 326 2.66 -11.01 -18.99
CA GLN A 326 1.52 -10.22 -18.51
C GLN A 326 1.58 -9.98 -17.01
N THR A 327 1.96 -11.00 -16.22
CA THR A 327 2.11 -10.87 -14.77
C THR A 327 3.16 -9.81 -14.44
N ARG A 328 4.35 -9.87 -15.06
CA ARG A 328 5.42 -8.87 -14.84
C ARG A 328 5.00 -7.46 -15.24
N ASP A 329 4.34 -7.30 -16.39
CA ASP A 329 3.87 -6.00 -16.84
C ASP A 329 2.83 -5.45 -15.85
N VAL A 330 1.84 -6.25 -15.41
CA VAL A 330 0.87 -5.82 -14.39
C VAL A 330 1.56 -5.45 -13.07
N VAL A 331 2.52 -6.24 -12.61
CA VAL A 331 3.31 -5.92 -11.40
C VAL A 331 4.04 -4.58 -11.57
N ALA A 332 4.66 -4.32 -12.73
CA ALA A 332 5.30 -3.04 -13.00
C ALA A 332 4.30 -1.88 -12.88
N PHE A 333 3.08 -2.02 -13.44
CA PHE A 333 2.03 -1.03 -13.23
C PHE A 333 1.68 -0.85 -11.74
N LEU A 334 1.53 -1.93 -10.97
CA LEU A 334 1.24 -1.84 -9.54
C LEU A 334 2.37 -1.14 -8.75
N GLU A 335 3.63 -1.27 -9.17
CA GLU A 335 4.75 -0.52 -8.59
C GLU A 335 4.60 0.99 -8.81
N SER A 336 4.00 1.41 -9.94
CA SER A 336 3.72 2.84 -10.22
C SER A 336 2.66 3.46 -9.29
N LEU A 337 1.94 2.63 -8.54
CA LEU A 337 1.00 3.06 -7.49
C LEU A 337 1.68 3.31 -6.15
N THR A 338 3.01 3.15 -6.07
CA THR A 338 3.80 3.40 -4.86
C THR A 338 4.22 4.85 -4.80
N ALA A 339 3.76 5.55 -3.76
CA ALA A 339 4.17 6.91 -3.49
C ALA A 339 5.49 6.97 -2.70
N PRO A 340 6.31 8.01 -2.85
CA PRO A 340 7.42 8.24 -1.94
C PRO A 340 6.90 8.52 -0.51
N LEU A 341 7.57 7.95 0.50
CA LEU A 341 7.28 8.26 1.90
C LEU A 341 7.59 9.73 2.20
N ARG A 342 6.73 10.37 2.99
CA ARG A 342 6.82 11.79 3.33
C ARG A 342 7.32 11.99 4.76
N PRO A 343 8.46 12.68 4.99
CA PRO A 343 9.05 12.85 6.32
C PRO A 343 8.13 13.46 7.38
N GLU A 344 7.20 14.31 6.98
CA GLU A 344 6.20 14.93 7.86
C GLU A 344 5.24 13.91 8.51
N TRP A 345 5.01 12.76 7.88
CA TRP A 345 4.16 11.70 8.45
C TRP A 345 4.98 10.67 9.21
N THR A 346 6.17 10.32 8.69
CA THR A 346 7.00 9.24 9.27
C THR A 346 7.80 9.69 10.50
N ARG A 347 7.98 11.00 10.70
CA ARG A 347 8.64 11.53 11.90
C ARG A 347 7.71 11.41 13.11
N LYS A 348 8.10 10.54 14.05
CA LYS A 348 7.37 10.37 15.32
C LYS A 348 7.27 11.70 16.09
N PRO A 349 6.09 12.07 16.59
CA PRO A 349 5.90 13.25 17.45
C PRO A 349 6.64 13.09 18.77
N ALA A 350 6.99 14.22 19.39
CA ALA A 350 7.23 14.22 20.82
C ALA A 350 5.90 13.97 21.53
N LEU A 351 5.87 12.97 22.42
CA LEU A 351 4.69 12.67 23.21
C LEU A 351 4.66 13.55 24.48
N PRO A 352 3.48 14.01 24.93
CA PRO A 352 3.38 14.77 26.17
C PRO A 352 3.85 13.95 27.37
N GLU A 353 4.55 14.57 28.31
CA GLU A 353 5.06 13.92 29.51
C GLU A 353 3.94 13.37 30.39
N ARG A 354 4.23 12.27 31.09
CA ARG A 354 3.29 11.69 32.06
C ARG A 354 3.06 12.66 33.22
N GLY A 355 1.84 12.67 33.75
CA GLY A 355 1.53 13.27 35.03
C GLY A 355 1.81 12.32 36.20
N PRO A 356 1.79 12.82 37.45
CA PRO A 356 2.01 12.01 38.65
C PRO A 356 0.97 10.90 38.82
N ASP A 357 -0.26 11.14 38.37
CA ASP A 357 -1.37 10.19 38.45
C ASP A 357 -1.55 9.36 37.17
N THR A 358 -0.61 9.44 36.22
CA THR A 358 -0.72 8.67 34.98
C THR A 358 -0.61 7.17 35.27
N PRO A 359 -1.66 6.39 34.98
CA PRO A 359 -1.65 4.95 35.22
C PRO A 359 -0.47 4.27 34.52
N GLY A 360 0.19 3.34 35.22
CA GLY A 360 1.25 2.51 34.66
C GLY A 360 0.74 1.43 33.69
N PRO A 361 1.66 0.76 32.98
CA PRO A 361 1.33 -0.37 32.11
C PRO A 361 0.72 -1.53 32.90
N ARG A 362 -0.23 -2.23 32.28
CA ARG A 362 -0.83 -3.47 32.80
C ARG A 362 -0.56 -4.61 31.82
N LEU A 363 0.15 -5.64 32.28
CA LEU A 363 0.56 -6.79 31.47
C LEU A 363 -0.30 -8.04 31.73
N ASP A 364 -1.27 -7.95 32.64
CA ASP A 364 -2.08 -9.03 33.18
C ASP A 364 -3.23 -9.49 32.27
#